data_AF-A0A2V9FZY5-F1
#
_entry.id   AF-A0A2V9FZY5-F1
#
_cell.length_a   1.000
_cell.length_b   1.000
_cell.length_c   1.000
_cell.angle_alpha   90.00
_cell.angle_beta   90.00
_cell.angle_gamma   90.00
#
_symmetry.space_group_name_H-M   'P 1'
#
loop_
_entity.id
_entity.type
_entity.pdbx_description
1 polymer ?
#
loop_
_entity_poly.entity_id
_entity_poly.type
_entity_poly.pdbx_seq_one_letter_code
_entity_poly.pdbx_strand_id
1 'polypeptide(L)'
;MILPAVRERLEAVLRHEAMEGALAALRSGSSHISITGLHDVAKALVASYLTRELRRPGFFVTDSNRRAETLAETLRFFSGIFPGAVGGVATLPAFD
;
A
#
# COMPACT_ATOMS: atom_id res chain seq x y z
N MET A 1 -15.92 -7.83 8.24
CA MET A 1 -16.65 -7.59 6.96
C MET A 1 -16.69 -6.10 6.72
N ILE A 2 -16.03 -5.61 5.67
CA ILE A 2 -16.02 -4.17 5.35
C ILE A 2 -17.12 -3.91 4.33
N LEU A 3 -17.95 -2.90 4.59
CA LEU A 3 -19.06 -2.53 3.73
C LEU A 3 -18.53 -2.18 2.33
N PRO A 4 -19.11 -2.69 1.23
CA PRO A 4 -18.70 -2.36 -0.13
C PRO A 4 -18.55 -0.85 -0.39
N ALA A 5 -19.44 -0.04 0.20
CA ALA A 5 -19.40 1.41 0.14
C ALA A 5 -18.09 2.04 0.69
N VAL A 6 -17.44 1.41 1.67
CA VAL A 6 -16.14 1.89 2.20
C VAL A 6 -15.03 1.66 1.18
N ARG A 7 -15.02 0.49 0.54
CA ARG A 7 -14.06 0.19 -0.53
C ARG A 7 -14.22 1.16 -1.68
N GLU A 8 -15.44 1.36 -2.17
CA GLU A 8 -15.72 2.27 -3.28
C GLU A 8 -15.25 3.71 -2.99
N ARG A 9 -15.49 4.21 -1.78
CA ARG A 9 -15.02 5.53 -1.36
C ARG A 9 -13.50 5.63 -1.33
N LEU A 10 -12.82 4.59 -0.83
CA LEU A 10 -11.36 4.58 -0.81
C LEU A 10 -10.78 4.44 -2.22
N GLU A 11 -11.39 3.65 -3.11
CA GLU A 11 -10.99 3.59 -4.52
C GLU A 11 -11.15 4.95 -5.21
N ALA A 12 -12.22 5.70 -4.92
CA ALA A 12 -12.40 7.03 -5.47
C ALA A 12 -11.27 8.00 -5.08
N VAL A 13 -10.79 7.92 -3.83
CA VAL A 13 -9.62 8.70 -3.38
C VAL A 13 -8.34 8.27 -4.13
N LEU A 14 -8.20 6.97 -4.40
CA LEU A 14 -7.02 6.40 -5.07
C LEU A 14 -6.98 6.66 -6.58
N ARG A 15 -8.11 7.01 -7.21
CA ARG A 15 -8.18 7.45 -8.62
C ARG A 15 -7.68 8.89 -8.84
N HIS A 16 -7.07 9.50 -7.82
CA HIS A 16 -6.44 10.81 -7.94
C HIS A 16 -5.34 10.79 -9.02
N GLU A 17 -5.23 11.86 -9.81
CA GLU A 17 -4.33 11.93 -10.98
C GLU A 17 -2.87 11.59 -10.64
N ALA A 18 -2.36 12.10 -9.52
CA ALA A 18 -1.02 11.78 -9.04
C ALA A 18 -0.78 10.28 -8.81
N MET A 19 -1.82 9.54 -8.38
CA MET A 19 -1.72 8.10 -8.14
C MET A 19 -1.80 7.31 -9.44
N GLU A 20 -2.69 7.71 -10.36
CA GLU A 20 -2.79 7.12 -11.69
C GLU A 20 -1.47 7.31 -12.47
N GLY A 21 -0.87 8.50 -12.42
CA GLY A 21 0.43 8.78 -13.02
C GLY A 21 1.55 7.92 -12.44
N ALA A 22 1.59 7.76 -11.11
CA ALA A 22 2.54 6.89 -10.43
C ALA A 22 2.38 5.41 -10.85
N LEU A 23 1.15 4.92 -10.91
CA LEU A 23 0.83 3.55 -11.31
C LEU A 23 1.18 3.30 -12.78
N ALA A 24 0.87 4.24 -13.67
CA ALA A 24 1.22 4.17 -15.08
C ALA A 24 2.75 4.11 -15.28
N ALA A 25 3.51 4.95 -14.57
CA ALA A 25 4.97 4.94 -14.62
C ALA A 25 5.56 3.61 -14.13
N LEU A 26 5.02 3.02 -13.06
CA LEU A 26 5.45 1.70 -12.60
C LEU A 26 5.09 0.58 -13.59
N ARG A 27 3.93 0.65 -14.24
CA ARG A 27 3.49 -0.30 -15.27
C ARG A 27 4.34 -0.22 -16.55
N SER A 28 4.82 0.97 -16.91
CA SER A 28 5.73 1.17 -18.05
C SER A 28 7.19 0.80 -17.75
N GLY A 29 7.48 0.33 -16.53
CA GLY A 29 8.81 -0.14 -16.15
C GLY A 29 9.73 0.94 -15.58
N SER A 30 9.19 2.08 -15.12
CA SER A 30 10.00 3.04 -14.37
C SER A 30 10.66 2.33 -13.18
N SER A 31 11.97 2.54 -13.02
CA SER A 31 12.74 1.97 -11.91
C SER A 31 12.47 2.67 -10.58
N HIS A 32 11.96 3.91 -10.62
CA HIS A 32 11.75 4.72 -9.44
C HIS A 32 10.58 5.69 -9.61
N ILE A 33 9.79 5.83 -8.55
CA ILE A 33 8.80 6.90 -8.38
C ILE A 33 8.89 7.43 -6.95
N SER A 34 8.49 8.67 -6.74
CA SER A 34 8.40 9.26 -5.41
C SER A 34 7.00 9.84 -5.19
N ILE A 35 6.38 9.47 -4.07
CA ILE A 35 5.08 10.00 -3.63
C ILE A 35 5.31 10.64 -2.26
N THR A 36 5.06 11.94 -2.15
CA THR A 36 5.32 12.73 -0.95
C THR A 36 4.03 13.28 -0.34
N GLY A 37 4.11 13.84 0.87
CA GLY A 37 2.94 14.44 1.55
C GLY A 37 1.97 13.43 2.18
N LEU A 38 2.30 12.14 2.18
CA LEU A 38 1.45 11.11 2.77
C LEU A 38 1.69 10.97 4.28
N HIS A 39 0.61 11.03 5.06
CA HIS A 39 0.61 10.52 6.43
C HIS A 39 0.75 9.00 6.46
N ASP A 40 1.16 8.44 7.60
CA ASP A 40 1.51 7.01 7.70
C ASP A 40 0.35 6.07 7.36
N VAL A 41 -0.89 6.43 7.72
CA VAL A 41 -2.10 5.69 7.31
C VAL A 41 -2.29 5.72 5.78
N ALA A 42 -2.05 6.87 5.15
CA ALA A 42 -2.18 7.02 3.70
C ALA A 42 -1.09 6.24 2.96
N LYS A 43 0.12 6.14 3.52
CA LYS A 43 1.18 5.27 2.97
C LYS A 43 0.74 3.81 2.95
N ALA A 44 0.11 3.32 4.02
CA ALA A 44 -0.41 1.96 4.07
C ALA A 44 -1.53 1.72 3.04
N LEU A 45 -2.48 2.67 2.92
CA LEU A 45 -3.53 2.60 1.92
C LEU A 45 -2.97 2.51 0.49
N VAL A 46 -2.05 3.42 0.15
CA VAL A 46 -1.38 3.47 -1.17
C VAL A 46 -0.57 2.20 -1.41
N ALA A 47 0.16 1.72 -0.41
CA ALA A 47 0.93 0.49 -0.47
C ALA A 47 0.06 -0.75 -0.78
N SER A 48 -1.06 -0.92 -0.06
CA SER A 48 -2.01 -2.01 -0.32
C SER A 48 -2.66 -1.88 -1.71
N TYR A 49 -2.97 -0.66 -2.14
CA TYR A 49 -3.50 -0.42 -3.49
C TYR A 49 -2.50 -0.74 -4.59
N LEU A 50 -1.26 -0.26 -4.49
CA LEU A 50 -0.21 -0.51 -5.48
C LEU A 50 0.12 -2.00 -5.60
N THR A 51 0.24 -2.72 -4.48
CA THR A 51 0.50 -4.17 -4.51
C THR A 51 -0.62 -4.96 -5.18
N ARG A 52 -1.89 -4.55 -4.97
CA ARG A 52 -3.04 -5.11 -5.70
C ARG A 52 -2.97 -4.78 -7.20
N GLU A 53 -2.81 -3.51 -7.56
CA GLU A 53 -2.88 -3.06 -8.95
C GLU A 53 -1.70 -3.51 -9.82
N LEU A 54 -0.53 -3.68 -9.21
CA LEU A 54 0.67 -4.21 -9.85
C LEU A 54 0.73 -5.73 -9.83
N ARG A 55 -0.10 -6.39 -8.99
CA ARG A 55 -0.13 -7.85 -8.80
C ARG A 55 1.24 -8.44 -8.47
N ARG A 56 2.03 -7.72 -7.67
CA ARG A 56 3.40 -8.08 -7.30
C ARG A 56 3.58 -7.99 -5.78
N PRO A 57 4.33 -8.91 -5.16
CA PRO A 57 4.73 -8.74 -3.77
C PRO A 57 5.60 -7.49 -3.62
N GLY A 58 5.47 -6.83 -2.48
CA GLY A 58 6.22 -5.61 -2.14
C GLY A 58 6.94 -5.75 -0.81
N PHE A 59 8.11 -5.13 -0.73
CA PHE A 59 8.82 -4.93 0.54
C PHE A 59 8.60 -3.49 1.00
N PHE A 60 8.11 -3.33 2.24
CA PHE A 60 7.94 -2.03 2.86
C PHE A 60 9.02 -1.84 3.91
N VAL A 61 9.92 -0.90 3.65
CA VAL A 61 11.06 -0.60 4.52
C VAL A 61 10.76 0.67 5.30
N THR A 62 11.01 0.64 6.60
CA THR A 62 10.82 1.79 7.50
C THR A 62 12.10 2.02 8.31
N ASP A 63 12.21 3.20 8.92
CA ASP A 63 13.39 3.62 9.68
C ASP A 63 13.57 2.93 11.05
N SER A 64 12.56 2.19 11.53
CA SER A 64 12.55 1.63 12.87
C SER A 64 11.56 0.47 13.01
N ASN A 65 11.85 -0.47 13.92
CA ASN A 65 10.98 -1.62 14.20
C ASN A 65 9.56 -1.19 14.58
N ARG A 66 9.42 -0.16 15.42
CA ARG A 66 8.11 0.39 15.83
C ARG A 66 7.27 0.84 14.64
N ARG A 67 7.87 1.55 13.68
CA ARG A 67 7.16 1.99 12.48
C ARG A 67 6.83 0.83 11.55
N ALA A 68 7.71 -0.17 11.45
CA ALA A 68 7.45 -1.37 10.68
C ALA A 68 6.23 -2.14 11.23
N GLU A 69 6.14 -2.30 12.54
CA GLU A 69 5.02 -2.97 13.22
C GLU A 69 3.70 -2.20 13.01
N THR A 70 3.72 -0.88 13.24
CA THR A 70 2.55 -0.01 13.04
C THR A 70 2.06 -0.04 11.58
N LEU A 71 3.00 0.03 10.63
CA LEU A 71 2.71 -0.06 9.21
C LEU A 71 2.13 -1.43 8.86
N ALA A 72 2.70 -2.52 9.39
CA ALA A 72 2.24 -3.87 9.12
C ALA A 72 0.81 -4.11 9.61
N GLU A 73 0.44 -3.61 10.79
CA GLU A 73 -0.94 -3.68 11.28
C GLU A 73 -1.90 -2.94 10.35
N THR A 74 -1.54 -1.72 9.95
CA THR A 74 -2.37 -0.90 9.04
C THR A 74 -2.48 -1.54 7.65
N LEU A 75 -1.39 -2.13 7.15
CA LEU A 75 -1.39 -2.87 5.88
C LEU A 75 -2.30 -4.10 5.96
N ARG A 76 -2.30 -4.88 7.06
CA ARG A 76 -3.22 -6.02 7.22
C ARG A 76 -4.67 -5.58 7.13
N PHE A 77 -5.02 -4.44 7.75
CA PHE A 77 -6.35 -3.86 7.64
C PHE A 77 -6.71 -3.52 6.19
N PHE A 78 -5.88 -2.75 5.49
CA PHE A 78 -6.16 -2.34 4.12
C PHE A 78 -6.11 -3.49 3.11
N SER A 79 -5.29 -4.51 3.32
CA SER A 79 -5.31 -5.75 2.51
C SER A 79 -6.63 -6.51 2.66
N GLY A 80 -7.30 -6.40 3.80
CA GLY A 80 -8.68 -6.89 3.97
C GLY A 80 -9.72 -6.06 3.19
N ILE A 81 -9.47 -4.77 3.00
CA ILE A 81 -10.30 -3.90 2.14
C ILE A 81 -10.04 -4.17 0.66
N PHE A 82 -8.78 -4.37 0.28
CA PHE A 82 -8.32 -4.55 -1.10
C PHE A 82 -7.67 -5.92 -1.28
N PRO A 83 -8.46 -7.01 -1.32
CA PRO A 83 -7.91 -8.33 -1.53
C PRO A 83 -7.23 -8.40 -2.90
N GLY A 84 -5.99 -8.87 -2.91
CA GLY A 84 -5.17 -9.07 -4.10
C GLY A 84 -4.71 -10.52 -4.24
N ALA A 85 -3.97 -10.82 -5.30
CA ALA A 85 -3.37 -12.13 -5.54
C ALA A 85 -2.16 -12.43 -4.63
N VAL A 86 -1.62 -11.38 -4.01
CA VAL A 86 -0.50 -11.47 -3.07
C VAL A 86 -1.05 -11.85 -1.69
N GLY A 87 -0.36 -12.72 -0.96
CA GLY A 87 -0.78 -13.25 0.34
C GLY A 87 -0.83 -12.23 1.48
N GLY A 88 -0.58 -12.69 2.72
CA GLY A 88 -0.66 -11.86 3.92
C GLY A 88 0.52 -10.89 4.10
N VAL A 89 0.40 -10.03 5.12
CA VAL A 89 1.46 -9.10 5.53
C VAL A 89 2.25 -9.70 6.69
N ALA A 90 3.54 -9.91 6.46
CA ALA A 90 4.50 -10.37 7.47
C ALA A 90 5.51 -9.25 7.79
N THR A 91 5.97 -9.24 9.04
CA THR A 91 7.07 -8.37 9.49
C THR A 91 8.35 -9.19 9.51
N LEU A 92 9.41 -8.65 8.91
CA LEU A 92 10.77 -9.17 9.08
C LEU A 92 11.42 -8.35 10.19
N PRO A 93 11.63 -8.91 11.39
CA PRO A 93 12.28 -8.18 12.47
C PRO A 93 13.73 -7.89 12.07
N ALA A 94 14.23 -6.71 12.42
CA ALA A 94 15.66 -6.47 12.40
C ALA A 94 16.32 -7.36 13.46
N PHE A 95 17.56 -7.81 13.20
CA PHE A 95 18.39 -8.35 14.26
C PHE A 95 18.74 -7.20 15.21
N ASP A 96 18.44 -7.36 16.49
CA ASP A 96 18.82 -6.41 17.55
C ASP A 96 20.35 -6.20 17.59
#